data_AF-A0A351UTW0-F1
#
_entry.id   AF-A0A351UTW0-F1
#
_cell.length_a   1.000
_cell.length_b   1.000
_cell.length_c   1.000
_cell.angle_alpha   90.00
_cell.angle_beta   90.00
_cell.angle_gamma   90.00
#
_symmetry.space_group_name_H-M   'P 1'
#
loop_
_entity.id
_entity.type
_entity.pdbx_description
1 polymer ?
#
loop_
_entity_poly.entity_id
_entity_poly.type
_entity_poly.pdbx_seq_one_letter_code
_entity_poly.pdbx_strand_id
1 'polypeptide(L)'
;MNQRIQFQEKLRGILDMARAQQNRVTTEEVEHYFEEEQLTDAQTELVYDYLLSQKVAVSGYEKKGGRITDPGEEEKFTEEEKAYLKDYERDIKAIRPVSGEEQENLFQKAKSGDALAKSRLVEGYLSTVVELAKQNYHPEVFLGDMIQEGNVSLMLALDMLPEEDADRFVRREIAQSMQALAEEQKETKKRDNRMVEKVNELDAGITKLTEEMGRKVTIEELAVFLDMPLEEIVSVMQLAGEEIALPETDPEEVLHVPGAGKMKEELLDGFEDMKYEKE
;
A
#
# COMPACT_ATOMS: atom_id res chain seq x y z
N MET A 1 14.00 -36.06 -6.38
CA MET A 1 13.92 -35.07 -5.28
C MET A 1 15.12 -34.11 -5.23
N ASN A 2 16.34 -34.48 -5.68
CA ASN A 2 17.51 -33.59 -5.63
C ASN A 2 17.57 -32.44 -6.67
N GLN A 3 17.09 -32.64 -7.91
CA GLN A 3 17.26 -31.65 -8.99
C GLN A 3 16.52 -30.32 -8.77
N ARG A 4 15.34 -30.36 -8.13
CA ARG A 4 14.53 -29.14 -7.88
C ARG A 4 15.16 -28.24 -6.80
N ILE A 5 15.81 -28.85 -5.81
CA ILE A 5 16.54 -28.14 -4.75
C ILE A 5 17.82 -27.52 -5.33
N GLN A 6 18.55 -28.29 -6.15
CA GLN A 6 19.76 -27.82 -6.83
C GLN A 6 19.50 -26.64 -7.78
N PHE A 7 18.38 -26.65 -8.51
CA PHE A 7 18.02 -25.55 -9.39
C PHE A 7 17.65 -24.27 -8.63
N GLN A 8 16.94 -24.38 -7.50
CA GLN A 8 16.61 -23.24 -6.64
C GLN A 8 17.87 -22.63 -5.99
N GLU A 9 18.83 -23.45 -5.61
CA GLU A 9 20.13 -22.97 -5.10
C GLU A 9 20.93 -22.24 -6.19
N LYS A 10 20.93 -22.74 -7.42
CA LYS A 10 21.54 -22.04 -8.58
C LYS A 10 20.83 -20.71 -8.89
N LEU A 11 19.50 -20.65 -8.85
CA LEU A 11 18.76 -19.39 -9.02
C LEU A 11 19.13 -18.35 -7.97
N ARG A 12 19.31 -18.78 -6.72
CA ARG A 12 19.78 -17.89 -5.65
C ARG A 12 21.23 -17.45 -5.90
N GLY A 13 22.09 -18.36 -6.35
CA GLY A 13 23.49 -18.08 -6.67
C GLY A 13 23.66 -17.04 -7.77
N ILE A 14 22.86 -17.10 -8.84
CA ILE A 14 22.91 -16.09 -9.91
C ILE A 14 22.37 -14.73 -9.45
N LEU A 15 21.39 -14.69 -8.53
CA LEU A 15 20.94 -13.43 -7.92
C LEU A 15 22.01 -12.79 -7.05
N ASP A 16 22.76 -13.59 -6.29
CA ASP A 16 23.85 -13.08 -5.46
C ASP A 16 25.04 -12.59 -6.32
N MET A 17 25.31 -13.27 -7.44
CA MET A 17 26.24 -12.80 -8.47
C MET A 17 25.78 -11.46 -9.08
N ALA A 18 24.51 -11.35 -9.46
CA ALA A 18 23.94 -10.12 -9.99
C ALA A 18 24.03 -8.96 -9.00
N ARG A 19 23.76 -9.21 -7.71
CA ARG A 19 23.91 -8.20 -6.64
C ARG A 19 25.34 -7.69 -6.51
N ALA A 20 26.33 -8.58 -6.67
CA ALA A 20 27.74 -8.19 -6.67
C ALA A 20 28.10 -7.30 -7.89
N GLN A 21 27.33 -7.41 -8.98
CA GLN A 21 27.48 -6.65 -10.22
C GLN A 21 26.46 -5.50 -10.37
N GLN A 22 26.00 -4.91 -9.26
CA GLN A 22 25.00 -3.81 -9.25
C GLN A 22 23.64 -4.16 -9.87
N ASN A 23 23.15 -5.38 -9.61
CA ASN A 23 21.89 -5.93 -10.14
C ASN A 23 21.83 -5.93 -11.67
N ARG A 24 22.97 -6.24 -12.31
CA ARG A 24 23.08 -6.39 -13.77
C ARG A 24 23.79 -7.69 -14.09
N VAL A 25 23.32 -8.37 -15.13
CA VAL A 25 23.96 -9.56 -15.73
C VAL A 25 23.77 -9.52 -17.25
N THR A 26 24.57 -10.24 -18.02
CA THR A 26 24.40 -10.38 -19.48
C THR A 26 23.75 -11.71 -19.85
N THR A 27 23.18 -11.83 -21.05
CA THR A 27 22.64 -13.11 -21.54
C THR A 27 23.71 -14.21 -21.56
N GLU A 28 24.93 -13.87 -21.95
CA GLU A 28 26.08 -14.78 -21.98
C GLU A 28 26.45 -15.30 -20.59
N GLU A 29 26.38 -14.44 -19.56
CA GLU A 29 26.65 -14.82 -18.17
C GLU A 29 25.58 -15.79 -17.64
N VAL A 30 24.30 -15.57 -17.96
CA VAL A 30 23.23 -16.49 -17.55
C VAL A 30 23.35 -17.83 -18.29
N GLU A 31 23.59 -17.82 -19.60
CA GLU A 31 23.76 -19.05 -20.39
C GLU A 31 24.93 -19.88 -19.89
N HIS A 32 26.07 -19.25 -19.61
CA HIS A 32 27.23 -19.94 -19.05
C HIS A 32 26.95 -20.48 -17.64
N TYR A 33 26.23 -19.73 -16.80
CA TYR A 33 25.89 -20.16 -15.44
C TYR A 33 25.00 -21.42 -15.41
N PHE A 34 24.16 -21.60 -16.42
CA PHE A 34 23.22 -22.72 -16.54
C PHE A 34 23.62 -23.77 -17.59
N GLU A 35 24.85 -23.72 -18.13
CA GLU A 35 25.33 -24.61 -19.20
C GLU A 35 25.21 -26.11 -18.85
N GLU A 36 25.45 -26.47 -17.59
CA GLU A 36 25.36 -27.86 -17.10
C GLU A 36 23.93 -28.40 -17.05
N GLU A 37 22.91 -27.52 -16.98
CA GLU A 37 21.51 -27.92 -16.82
C GLU A 37 20.80 -28.19 -18.16
N GLN A 38 21.47 -27.91 -19.29
CA GLN A 38 20.94 -28.10 -20.66
C GLN A 38 19.51 -27.54 -20.79
N LEU A 39 19.31 -26.30 -20.34
CA LEU A 39 18.00 -25.64 -20.41
C LEU A 39 17.55 -25.50 -21.86
N THR A 40 16.27 -25.76 -22.10
CA THR A 40 15.62 -25.42 -23.38
C THR A 40 15.46 -23.90 -23.50
N ASP A 41 15.36 -23.38 -24.73
CA ASP A 41 15.17 -21.94 -24.98
C ASP A 41 14.01 -21.34 -24.15
N ALA A 42 12.91 -22.08 -23.99
CA ALA A 42 11.77 -21.67 -23.17
C ALA A 42 12.08 -21.66 -21.67
N GLN A 43 12.92 -22.57 -21.17
CA GLN A 43 13.35 -22.58 -19.77
C GLN A 43 14.35 -21.44 -19.49
N THR A 44 15.21 -21.11 -20.45
CA THR A 44 16.14 -19.98 -20.37
C THR A 44 15.37 -18.66 -20.34
N GLU A 45 14.30 -18.52 -21.13
CA GLU A 45 13.40 -17.37 -21.10
C GLU A 45 12.76 -17.16 -19.71
N LEU A 46 12.31 -18.25 -19.06
CA LEU A 46 11.77 -18.20 -17.69
C LEU A 46 12.81 -17.76 -16.65
N VAL A 47 14.09 -18.09 -16.85
CA VAL A 47 15.18 -17.61 -15.99
C VAL A 47 15.39 -16.11 -16.17
N TYR A 48 15.35 -15.60 -17.40
CA TYR A 48 15.44 -14.15 -17.66
C TYR A 48 14.28 -13.39 -17.04
N ASP A 49 13.05 -13.89 -17.21
CA ASP A 49 11.85 -13.29 -16.61
C ASP A 49 11.92 -13.30 -15.07
N TYR A 50 12.42 -14.39 -14.48
CA TYR A 50 12.64 -14.48 -13.04
C TYR A 50 13.66 -13.42 -12.56
N LEU A 51 14.79 -13.25 -13.25
CA LEU A 51 15.80 -12.24 -12.91
C LEU A 51 15.23 -10.82 -12.99
N LEU A 52 14.47 -10.51 -14.05
CA LEU A 52 13.79 -9.22 -14.19
C LEU A 52 12.78 -8.98 -13.05
N SER A 53 12.03 -10.01 -12.63
CA SER A 53 11.10 -9.91 -11.49
C SER A 53 11.81 -9.56 -10.17
N GLN A 54 13.06 -10.00 -10.02
CA GLN A 54 13.90 -9.71 -8.86
C GLN A 54 14.68 -8.38 -9.01
N LYS A 55 14.32 -7.54 -9.98
CA LYS A 55 14.95 -6.24 -10.29
C LYS A 55 16.40 -6.36 -10.76
N VAL A 56 16.76 -7.49 -11.35
CA VAL A 56 18.06 -7.70 -12.02
C VAL A 56 17.91 -7.43 -13.51
N ALA A 57 18.66 -6.48 -14.05
CA ALA A 57 18.64 -6.15 -15.47
C ALA A 57 19.53 -7.12 -16.27
N VAL A 58 18.95 -7.78 -17.28
CA VAL A 58 19.66 -8.70 -18.18
C VAL A 58 20.01 -7.99 -19.48
N SER A 59 21.29 -7.66 -19.67
CA SER A 59 21.80 -6.97 -20.86
C SER A 59 21.92 -7.93 -22.04
N GLY A 60 21.34 -7.57 -23.19
CA GLY A 60 21.31 -8.42 -24.39
C GLY A 60 20.02 -9.25 -24.55
N TYR A 61 19.18 -9.28 -23.52
CA TYR A 61 17.84 -9.88 -23.59
C TYR A 61 16.81 -8.79 -23.91
N GLU A 62 16.32 -8.79 -25.15
CA GLU A 62 15.11 -8.07 -25.53
C GLU A 62 13.96 -9.08 -25.59
N LYS A 63 12.95 -8.87 -24.75
CA LYS A 63 11.74 -9.71 -24.72
C LYS A 63 11.08 -9.68 -26.12
N LYS A 64 11.24 -10.76 -26.88
CA LYS A 64 10.70 -10.87 -28.25
C LYS A 64 9.19 -11.07 -28.19
N GLY A 65 8.43 -10.02 -28.48
CA GLY A 65 7.04 -10.14 -28.94
C GLY A 65 6.11 -10.88 -27.98
N GLY A 66 5.86 -10.29 -26.83
CA GLY A 66 4.77 -10.67 -25.93
C GLY A 66 4.58 -9.54 -24.95
N ARG A 67 3.32 -9.15 -24.68
CA ARG A 67 2.99 -8.25 -23.57
C ARG A 67 3.84 -8.63 -22.35
N ILE A 68 4.23 -7.64 -21.55
CA ILE A 68 4.43 -7.91 -20.14
C ILE A 68 3.03 -8.23 -19.60
N THR A 69 2.58 -9.46 -19.80
CA THR A 69 1.68 -10.12 -18.87
C THR A 69 2.59 -11.00 -18.05
N ASP A 70 2.78 -10.60 -16.80
CA ASP A 70 3.38 -11.44 -15.77
C ASP A 70 2.70 -12.82 -15.83
N PRO A 71 3.39 -13.97 -15.93
CA PRO A 71 2.75 -15.29 -15.90
C PRO A 71 1.99 -15.57 -14.59
N GLY A 72 2.02 -14.65 -13.62
CA GLY A 72 1.15 -14.61 -12.44
C GLY A 72 -0.06 -13.66 -12.54
N GLU A 73 -0.35 -13.04 -13.68
CA GLU A 73 -1.53 -12.15 -13.83
C GLU A 73 -2.87 -12.88 -13.64
N GLU A 74 -2.94 -14.18 -13.93
CA GLU A 74 -4.16 -14.97 -13.68
C GLU A 74 -4.39 -15.28 -12.19
N GLU A 75 -3.39 -15.12 -11.32
CA GLU A 75 -3.52 -15.36 -9.86
C GLU A 75 -3.58 -14.07 -9.02
N LYS A 76 -3.33 -12.89 -9.61
CA LYS A 76 -3.36 -11.60 -8.88
C LYS A 76 -4.77 -11.08 -8.62
N PHE A 77 -5.69 -11.34 -9.54
CA PHE A 77 -7.05 -10.80 -9.50
C PHE A 77 -8.04 -11.82 -8.95
N THR A 78 -8.99 -11.36 -8.17
CA THR A 78 -10.16 -12.14 -7.75
C THR A 78 -11.01 -12.53 -8.97
N GLU A 79 -11.84 -13.56 -8.85
CA GLU A 79 -12.76 -13.96 -9.93
C GLU A 79 -13.74 -12.84 -10.32
N GLU A 80 -14.12 -12.01 -9.35
CA GLU A 80 -14.95 -10.83 -9.58
C GLU A 80 -14.22 -9.77 -10.43
N GLU A 81 -12.96 -9.48 -10.11
CA GLU A 81 -12.14 -8.55 -10.89
C GLU A 81 -11.85 -9.08 -12.30
N LYS A 82 -11.64 -10.39 -12.46
CA LYS A 82 -11.50 -11.01 -13.78
C LYS A 82 -12.77 -10.86 -14.61
N ALA A 83 -13.94 -11.08 -14.01
CA ALA A 83 -15.22 -10.89 -14.69
C ALA A 83 -15.41 -9.41 -15.09
N TYR A 84 -15.16 -8.48 -14.17
CA TYR A 84 -15.22 -7.05 -14.44
C TYR A 84 -14.28 -6.64 -15.58
N LEU A 85 -13.01 -7.05 -15.51
CA LEU A 85 -12.00 -6.73 -16.50
C LEU A 85 -12.37 -7.27 -17.88
N LYS A 86 -12.88 -8.50 -17.94
CA LYS A 86 -13.32 -9.12 -19.19
C LYS A 86 -14.45 -8.32 -19.85
N ASP A 87 -15.43 -7.89 -19.07
CA ASP A 87 -16.55 -7.10 -19.60
C ASP A 87 -16.09 -5.70 -20.01
N TYR A 88 -15.26 -5.05 -19.20
CA TYR A 88 -14.72 -3.73 -19.51
C TYR A 88 -13.82 -3.75 -20.77
N GLU A 89 -12.91 -4.71 -20.88
CA GLU A 89 -12.03 -4.88 -22.05
C GLU A 89 -12.82 -5.20 -23.32
N ARG A 90 -13.92 -5.97 -23.20
CA ARG A 90 -14.82 -6.24 -24.32
C ARG A 90 -15.48 -4.95 -24.82
N ASP A 91 -15.93 -4.11 -23.91
CA ASP A 91 -16.65 -2.88 -24.24
C ASP A 91 -15.71 -1.84 -24.91
N ILE A 92 -14.49 -1.68 -24.40
CA ILE A 92 -13.51 -0.75 -24.99
C ILE A 92 -12.89 -1.27 -26.29
N LYS A 93 -12.91 -2.58 -26.56
CA LYS A 93 -12.36 -3.17 -27.80
C LYS A 93 -13.09 -2.71 -29.06
N ALA A 94 -14.34 -2.26 -28.93
CA ALA A 94 -15.11 -1.68 -30.03
C ALA A 94 -14.64 -0.27 -30.42
N ILE A 95 -13.86 0.39 -29.57
CA ILE A 95 -13.37 1.75 -29.79
C ILE A 95 -12.20 1.72 -30.77
N ARG A 96 -12.26 2.59 -31.78
CA ARG A 96 -11.18 2.71 -32.77
C ARG A 96 -9.89 3.18 -32.06
N PRO A 97 -8.75 2.50 -32.25
CA PRO A 97 -7.48 2.96 -31.70
C PRO A 97 -7.08 4.32 -32.30
N VAL A 98 -6.43 5.15 -31.49
CA VAL A 98 -5.83 6.42 -31.92
C VAL A 98 -4.40 6.12 -32.40
N SER A 99 -4.05 6.54 -33.61
CA SER A 99 -2.67 6.39 -34.11
C SER A 99 -1.75 7.44 -33.49
N GLY A 100 -0.43 7.23 -33.51
CA GLY A 100 0.52 8.21 -32.94
C GLY A 100 0.43 9.59 -33.59
N GLU A 101 0.24 9.65 -34.92
CA GLU A 101 0.04 10.92 -35.64
C GLU A 101 -1.30 11.59 -35.28
N GLU A 102 -2.37 10.80 -35.13
CA GLU A 102 -3.66 11.33 -34.67
C GLU A 102 -3.55 11.87 -33.25
N GLN A 103 -2.86 11.15 -32.36
CA GLN A 103 -2.68 11.50 -30.96
C GLN A 103 -1.98 12.85 -30.80
N GLU A 104 -0.90 13.09 -31.54
CA GLU A 104 -0.19 14.38 -31.49
C GLU A 104 -1.11 15.52 -31.93
N ASN A 105 -1.83 15.36 -33.05
CA ASN A 105 -2.78 16.35 -33.53
C ASN A 105 -3.92 16.60 -32.52
N LEU A 106 -4.41 15.57 -31.85
CA LEU A 106 -5.44 15.67 -30.83
C LEU A 106 -4.92 16.44 -29.60
N PHE A 107 -3.68 16.20 -29.17
CA PHE A 107 -3.09 16.94 -28.07
C PHE A 107 -2.98 18.43 -28.36
N GLN A 108 -2.55 18.81 -29.56
CA GLN A 108 -2.47 20.23 -29.96
C GLN A 108 -3.86 20.90 -29.90
N LYS A 109 -4.91 20.22 -30.37
CA LYS A 109 -6.29 20.71 -30.29
C LYS A 109 -6.84 20.75 -28.86
N ALA A 110 -6.52 19.74 -28.06
CA ALA A 110 -6.94 19.67 -26.67
C ALA A 110 -6.35 20.83 -25.84
N LYS A 111 -5.08 21.20 -26.10
CA LYS A 111 -4.44 22.39 -25.52
C LYS A 111 -5.14 23.69 -25.90
N SER A 112 -5.65 23.79 -27.12
CA SER A 112 -6.47 24.94 -27.55
C SER A 112 -7.92 24.89 -27.04
N GLY A 113 -8.26 23.93 -26.17
CA GLY A 113 -9.58 23.80 -25.55
C GLY A 113 -10.64 23.04 -26.36
N ASP A 114 -10.24 22.30 -27.40
CA ASP A 114 -11.18 21.49 -28.20
C ASP A 114 -11.72 20.31 -27.39
N ALA A 115 -12.99 20.39 -27.01
CA ALA A 115 -13.69 19.36 -26.24
C ALA A 115 -13.82 18.03 -27.00
N LEU A 116 -13.96 18.05 -28.32
CA LEU A 116 -14.03 16.83 -29.13
C LEU A 116 -12.67 16.14 -29.17
N ALA A 117 -11.58 16.92 -29.24
CA ALA A 117 -10.23 16.37 -29.17
C ALA A 117 -9.96 15.72 -27.81
N LYS A 118 -10.38 16.35 -26.71
CA LYS A 118 -10.29 15.77 -25.36
C LYS A 118 -11.09 14.47 -25.26
N SER A 119 -12.35 14.47 -25.71
CA SER A 119 -13.19 13.25 -25.71
C SER A 119 -12.54 12.11 -26.50
N ARG A 120 -11.94 12.43 -27.65
CA ARG A 120 -11.26 11.44 -28.48
C ARG A 120 -9.97 10.91 -27.85
N LEU A 121 -9.22 11.75 -27.13
CA LEU A 121 -8.09 11.32 -26.33
C LEU A 121 -8.55 10.39 -25.21
N VAL A 122 -9.62 10.75 -24.48
CA VAL A 122 -10.15 9.89 -23.41
C VAL A 122 -10.41 8.47 -23.92
N GLU A 123 -11.14 8.35 -25.04
CA GLU A 123 -11.39 7.05 -25.70
C GLU A 123 -10.10 6.30 -26.05
N GLY A 124 -9.09 7.00 -26.58
CA GLY A 124 -7.81 6.42 -26.97
C GLY A 124 -6.99 5.90 -25.79
N TYR A 125 -7.15 6.50 -24.61
CA TYR A 125 -6.40 6.16 -23.41
C TYR A 125 -7.06 5.08 -22.56
N LEU A 126 -8.33 4.68 -22.78
CA LEU A 126 -9.00 3.70 -21.93
C LEU A 126 -8.23 2.37 -21.80
N SER A 127 -7.62 1.89 -22.89
CA SER A 127 -6.78 0.68 -22.84
C SER A 127 -5.49 0.90 -22.04
N THR A 128 -4.91 2.11 -22.11
CA THR A 128 -3.74 2.49 -21.33
C THR A 128 -4.08 2.64 -19.85
N VAL A 129 -5.25 3.16 -19.49
CA VAL A 129 -5.72 3.20 -18.10
C VAL A 129 -5.81 1.78 -17.53
N VAL A 130 -6.37 0.83 -18.29
CA VAL A 130 -6.41 -0.58 -17.87
C VAL A 130 -5.01 -1.16 -17.67
N GLU A 131 -4.09 -0.90 -18.60
CA GLU A 131 -2.69 -1.34 -18.49
C GLU A 131 -2.01 -0.77 -17.23
N LEU A 132 -2.16 0.52 -16.98
CA LEU A 132 -1.60 1.19 -15.80
C LEU A 132 -2.25 0.68 -14.50
N ALA A 133 -3.54 0.38 -14.50
CA ALA A 133 -4.23 -0.20 -13.35
C ALA A 133 -3.69 -1.60 -13.02
N LYS A 134 -3.44 -2.44 -14.02
CA LYS A 134 -2.81 -3.76 -13.82
C LYS A 134 -1.38 -3.63 -13.27
N GLN A 135 -0.60 -2.67 -13.78
CA GLN A 135 0.78 -2.42 -13.33
C GLN A 135 0.85 -1.89 -11.90
N ASN A 136 -0.12 -1.06 -11.49
CA ASN A 136 -0.19 -0.47 -10.15
C ASN A 136 -1.14 -1.23 -9.23
N TYR A 137 -1.55 -2.45 -9.60
CA TYR A 137 -2.53 -3.23 -8.85
C TYR A 137 -2.13 -3.40 -7.38
N HIS A 138 -3.11 -3.19 -6.51
CA HIS A 138 -2.97 -3.39 -5.08
C HIS A 138 -4.06 -4.35 -4.58
N PRO A 139 -3.73 -5.48 -3.94
CA PRO A 139 -4.73 -6.52 -3.57
C PRO A 139 -5.85 -6.06 -2.65
N GLU A 140 -5.66 -4.92 -1.97
CA GLU A 140 -6.66 -4.33 -1.06
C GLU A 140 -7.56 -3.30 -1.74
N VAL A 141 -7.32 -2.97 -3.00
CA VAL A 141 -8.13 -2.05 -3.80
C VAL A 141 -8.69 -2.82 -4.98
N PHE A 142 -10.01 -2.79 -5.13
CA PHE A 142 -10.68 -3.42 -6.25
C PHE A 142 -10.17 -2.83 -7.57
N LEU A 143 -9.77 -3.68 -8.52
CA LEU A 143 -9.19 -3.24 -9.80
C LEU A 143 -10.10 -2.25 -10.55
N GLY A 144 -11.43 -2.44 -10.46
CA GLY A 144 -12.40 -1.53 -11.08
C GLY A 144 -12.36 -0.11 -10.50
N ASP A 145 -12.02 0.05 -9.22
CA ASP A 145 -11.88 1.36 -8.58
C ASP A 145 -10.59 2.05 -9.05
N MET A 146 -9.50 1.28 -9.23
CA MET A 146 -8.27 1.80 -9.81
C MET A 146 -8.47 2.30 -11.24
N ILE A 147 -9.24 1.56 -12.05
CA ILE A 147 -9.59 1.97 -13.42
C ILE A 147 -10.45 3.25 -13.40
N GLN A 148 -11.44 3.34 -12.50
CA GLN A 148 -12.27 4.53 -12.38
C GLN A 148 -11.45 5.76 -11.98
N GLU A 149 -10.59 5.64 -10.97
CA GLU A 149 -9.70 6.72 -10.53
C GLU A 149 -8.77 7.18 -11.66
N GLY A 150 -8.19 6.22 -12.39
CA GLY A 150 -7.38 6.50 -13.57
C GLY A 150 -8.13 7.26 -14.67
N ASN A 151 -9.40 6.91 -14.93
CA ASN A 151 -10.23 7.59 -15.90
C ASN A 151 -10.56 9.04 -15.46
N VAL A 152 -10.81 9.27 -14.16
CA VAL A 152 -11.02 10.60 -13.61
C VAL A 152 -9.74 11.44 -13.74
N SER A 153 -8.60 10.90 -13.33
CA SER A 153 -7.30 11.56 -13.44
C SER A 153 -6.93 11.87 -14.90
N LEU A 154 -7.23 10.97 -15.84
CA LEU A 154 -7.07 11.22 -17.28
C LEU A 154 -7.83 12.47 -17.72
N MET A 155 -9.11 12.60 -17.35
CA MET A 155 -9.92 13.77 -17.72
C MET A 155 -9.32 15.06 -17.14
N LEU A 156 -8.91 15.04 -15.88
CA LEU A 156 -8.27 16.19 -15.22
C LEU A 156 -6.92 16.54 -15.84
N ALA A 157 -6.11 15.54 -16.18
CA ALA A 157 -4.81 15.74 -16.82
C ALA A 157 -4.95 16.38 -18.22
N LEU A 158 -6.00 16.03 -18.96
CA LEU A 158 -6.31 16.65 -20.25
C LEU A 158 -6.71 18.13 -20.14
N ASP A 159 -7.16 18.58 -18.96
CA ASP A 159 -7.42 20.00 -18.68
C ASP A 159 -6.16 20.79 -18.31
N MET A 160 -5.07 20.11 -17.95
CA MET A 160 -3.82 20.71 -17.45
C MET A 160 -2.60 20.34 -18.31
N LEU A 161 -2.80 20.12 -19.60
CA LEU A 161 -1.75 19.63 -20.50
C LEU A 161 -0.54 20.58 -20.57
N PRO A 162 0.69 20.07 -20.42
CA PRO A 162 1.90 20.86 -20.59
C PRO A 162 2.20 21.16 -22.07
N GLU A 163 3.07 22.15 -22.30
CA GLU A 163 3.53 22.52 -23.65
C GLU A 163 4.31 21.38 -24.33
N GLU A 164 5.08 20.61 -23.56
CA GLU A 164 5.90 19.48 -24.05
C GLU A 164 5.53 18.19 -23.33
N ASP A 165 5.75 17.04 -23.98
CA ASP A 165 5.57 15.70 -23.41
C ASP A 165 4.18 15.39 -22.82
N ALA A 166 3.11 15.80 -23.51
CA ALA A 166 1.73 15.61 -23.07
C ALA A 166 1.36 14.14 -22.78
N ASP A 167 1.80 13.18 -23.61
CA ASP A 167 1.53 11.73 -23.38
C ASP A 167 2.18 11.25 -22.07
N ARG A 168 3.44 11.58 -21.84
CA ARG A 168 4.17 11.19 -20.63
C ARG A 168 3.56 11.83 -19.39
N PHE A 169 3.13 13.09 -19.50
CA PHE A 169 2.41 13.78 -18.43
C PHE A 169 1.12 13.03 -18.07
N VAL A 170 0.24 12.78 -19.04
CA VAL A 170 -1.04 12.08 -18.81
C VAL A 170 -0.83 10.71 -18.17
N ARG A 171 0.11 9.90 -18.71
CA ARG A 171 0.43 8.58 -18.13
C ARG A 171 0.89 8.68 -16.67
N ARG A 172 1.68 9.71 -16.34
CA ARG A 172 2.17 9.93 -14.98
C ARG A 172 1.04 10.32 -14.04
N GLU A 173 0.17 11.25 -14.42
CA GLU A 173 -0.95 11.68 -13.57
C GLU A 173 -1.93 10.52 -13.31
N ILE A 174 -2.21 9.69 -14.32
CA ILE A 174 -3.02 8.46 -14.16
C ILE A 174 -2.37 7.53 -13.15
N ALA A 175 -1.08 7.20 -13.31
CA ALA A 175 -0.39 6.29 -12.39
C ALA A 175 -0.32 6.85 -10.96
N GLN A 176 -0.07 8.16 -10.81
CA GLN A 176 -0.01 8.81 -9.50
C GLN A 176 -1.36 8.78 -8.78
N SER A 177 -2.47 8.99 -9.48
CA SER A 177 -3.82 8.91 -8.89
C SER A 177 -4.13 7.51 -8.34
N MET A 178 -3.78 6.46 -9.10
CA MET A 178 -3.96 5.07 -8.66
C MET A 178 -3.09 4.73 -7.45
N GLN A 179 -1.84 5.21 -7.42
CA GLN A 179 -0.94 5.03 -6.27
C GLN A 179 -1.45 5.76 -5.03
N ALA A 180 -2.00 6.97 -5.20
CA ALA A 180 -2.60 7.73 -4.12
C ALA A 180 -3.81 7.02 -3.52
N LEU A 181 -4.71 6.50 -4.38
CA LEU A 181 -5.86 5.69 -3.95
C LEU A 181 -5.43 4.46 -3.14
N ALA A 182 -4.40 3.75 -3.62
CA ALA A 182 -3.88 2.57 -2.92
C ALA A 182 -3.33 2.92 -1.53
N GLU A 183 -2.57 4.02 -1.40
CA GLU A 183 -2.05 4.44 -0.11
C GLU A 183 -3.15 4.95 0.83
N GLU A 184 -4.18 5.63 0.31
CA GLU A 184 -5.34 6.06 1.11
C GLU A 184 -6.11 4.88 1.69
N GLN A 185 -6.37 3.85 0.88
CA GLN A 185 -7.05 2.63 1.33
C GLN A 185 -6.24 1.87 2.37
N LYS A 186 -4.92 1.76 2.16
CA LYS A 186 -3.99 1.15 3.12
C LYS A 186 -3.93 1.92 4.43
N GLU A 187 -3.90 3.25 4.41
CA GLU A 187 -3.93 4.07 5.62
C GLU A 187 -5.26 3.92 6.36
N THR A 188 -6.38 3.88 5.64
CA THR A 188 -7.71 3.61 6.21
C THR A 188 -7.75 2.27 6.91
N LYS A 189 -7.30 1.20 6.24
CA LYS A 189 -7.22 -0.13 6.82
C LYS A 189 -6.29 -0.20 8.04
N LYS A 190 -5.14 0.50 8.02
CA LYS A 190 -4.31 0.64 9.22
C LYS A 190 -5.09 1.30 10.36
N ARG A 191 -5.89 2.32 10.08
CA ARG A 191 -6.75 2.95 11.10
C ARG A 191 -7.74 1.95 11.69
N ASP A 192 -8.37 1.15 10.84
CA ASP A 192 -9.37 0.15 11.24
C ASP A 192 -8.73 -1.00 12.03
N ASN A 193 -7.55 -1.46 11.61
CA ASN A 193 -6.83 -2.55 12.25
C ASN A 193 -6.13 -2.15 13.55
N ARG A 194 -5.79 -0.86 13.75
CA ARG A 194 -5.18 -0.37 15.01
C ARG A 194 -6.01 -0.76 16.23
N MET A 195 -7.34 -0.79 16.10
CA MET A 195 -8.20 -1.21 17.19
C MET A 195 -8.03 -2.70 17.50
N VAL A 196 -7.96 -3.54 16.47
CA VAL A 196 -7.74 -4.99 16.62
C VAL A 196 -6.35 -5.30 17.18
N GLU A 197 -5.33 -4.59 16.74
CA GLU A 197 -3.97 -4.69 17.27
C GLU A 197 -3.92 -4.38 18.77
N LYS A 198 -4.57 -3.28 19.19
CA LYS A 198 -4.66 -2.92 20.62
C LYS A 198 -5.41 -3.95 21.46
N VAL A 199 -6.49 -4.54 20.94
CA VAL A 199 -7.19 -5.63 21.64
C VAL A 199 -6.28 -6.84 21.80
N ASN A 200 -5.53 -7.22 20.76
CA ASN A 200 -4.62 -8.36 20.83
C ASN A 200 -3.42 -8.11 21.79
N GLU A 201 -2.87 -6.89 21.78
CA GLU A 201 -1.81 -6.48 22.72
C GLU A 201 -2.30 -6.55 24.16
N LEU A 202 -3.52 -6.09 24.41
CA LEU A 202 -4.16 -6.16 25.72
C LEU A 202 -4.36 -7.61 26.17
N ASP A 203 -4.94 -8.48 25.34
CA ASP A 203 -5.15 -9.91 25.64
C ASP A 203 -3.84 -10.63 25.94
N ALA A 204 -2.80 -10.36 25.16
CA ALA A 204 -1.47 -10.91 25.37
C ALA A 204 -0.86 -10.42 26.69
N GLY A 205 -1.04 -9.14 27.02
CA GLY A 205 -0.61 -8.54 28.28
C GLY A 205 -1.31 -9.16 29.50
N ILE A 206 -2.64 -9.30 29.44
CA ILE A 206 -3.46 -9.94 30.48
C ILE A 206 -2.97 -11.37 30.71
N THR A 207 -2.82 -12.15 29.64
CA THR A 207 -2.39 -13.55 29.72
C THR A 207 -1.03 -13.66 30.40
N LYS A 208 -0.05 -12.88 29.92
CA LYS A 208 1.32 -12.93 30.42
C LYS A 208 1.43 -12.51 31.89
N LEU A 209 0.81 -11.39 32.27
CA LEU A 209 0.82 -10.95 33.67
C LEU A 209 0.06 -11.92 34.58
N THR A 210 -1.04 -12.51 34.10
CA THR A 210 -1.79 -13.51 34.87
C THR A 210 -0.93 -14.74 35.15
N GLU A 211 -0.17 -15.20 34.16
CA GLU A 211 0.78 -16.31 34.31
C GLU A 211 1.93 -15.98 35.27
N GLU A 212 2.52 -14.78 35.14
CA GLU A 212 3.64 -14.34 35.99
C GLU A 212 3.22 -14.12 37.45
N MET A 213 2.02 -13.60 37.70
CA MET A 213 1.53 -13.25 39.03
C MET A 213 0.71 -14.38 39.69
N GLY A 214 0.24 -15.36 38.91
CA GLY A 214 -0.62 -16.44 39.39
C GLY A 214 -2.00 -15.97 39.89
N ARG A 215 -2.42 -14.75 39.53
CA ARG A 215 -3.72 -14.15 39.90
C ARG A 215 -4.23 -13.23 38.79
N LYS A 216 -5.50 -12.82 38.88
CA LYS A 216 -6.04 -11.78 38.00
C LYS A 216 -5.23 -10.48 38.14
N VAL A 217 -5.08 -9.80 37.01
CA VAL A 217 -4.29 -8.58 36.83
C VAL A 217 -5.22 -7.36 36.94
N THR A 218 -4.73 -6.28 37.53
CA THR A 218 -5.47 -5.01 37.62
C THR A 218 -5.21 -4.12 36.39
N ILE A 219 -6.10 -3.14 36.16
CA ILE A 219 -5.99 -2.23 35.01
C ILE A 219 -4.74 -1.34 35.15
N GLU A 220 -4.40 -0.95 36.38
CA GLU A 220 -3.20 -0.18 36.71
C GLU A 220 -1.92 -0.97 36.42
N GLU A 221 -1.90 -2.27 36.73
CA GLU A 221 -0.78 -3.16 36.43
C GLU A 221 -0.61 -3.34 34.90
N LEU A 222 -1.72 -3.47 34.17
CA LEU A 222 -1.73 -3.52 32.71
C LEU A 222 -1.22 -2.22 32.09
N ALA A 223 -1.64 -1.06 32.62
CA ALA A 223 -1.22 0.26 32.14
C ALA A 223 0.30 0.43 32.21
N VAL A 224 0.90 0.03 33.33
CA VAL A 224 2.35 0.09 33.52
C VAL A 224 3.06 -0.91 32.62
N PHE A 225 2.52 -2.12 32.45
CA PHE A 225 3.15 -3.17 31.67
C PHE A 225 3.11 -2.93 30.16
N LEU A 226 1.99 -2.39 29.66
CA LEU A 226 1.77 -2.11 28.24
C LEU A 226 2.21 -0.69 27.84
N ASP A 227 2.66 0.14 28.79
CA ASP A 227 2.92 1.57 28.59
C ASP A 227 1.72 2.29 27.94
N MET A 228 0.52 1.94 28.40
CA MET A 228 -0.75 2.42 27.86
C MET A 228 -1.53 3.15 28.95
N PRO A 229 -2.11 4.33 28.68
CA PRO A 229 -2.93 5.04 29.66
C PRO A 229 -4.12 4.20 30.15
N LEU A 230 -4.47 4.31 31.43
CA LEU A 230 -5.62 3.63 32.05
C LEU A 230 -6.92 3.83 31.26
N GLU A 231 -7.19 5.07 30.86
CA GLU A 231 -8.38 5.45 30.07
C GLU A 231 -8.45 4.71 28.73
N GLU A 232 -7.29 4.50 28.11
CA GLU A 232 -7.17 3.81 26.83
C GLU A 232 -7.40 2.30 26.98
N ILE A 233 -6.83 1.67 28.03
CA ILE A 233 -7.09 0.26 28.35
C ILE A 233 -8.58 0.02 28.61
N VAL A 234 -9.20 0.86 29.43
CA VAL A 234 -10.64 0.76 29.75
C VAL A 234 -11.48 0.88 28.48
N SER A 235 -11.16 1.83 27.60
CA SER A 235 -11.86 1.99 26.33
C SER A 235 -11.71 0.77 25.42
N VAL A 236 -10.51 0.16 25.37
CA VAL A 236 -10.25 -1.04 24.56
C VAL A 236 -11.04 -2.25 25.11
N MET A 237 -11.04 -2.46 26.43
CA MET A 237 -11.79 -3.53 27.11
C MET A 237 -13.30 -3.43 26.89
N GLN A 238 -13.87 -2.21 26.99
CA GLN A 238 -15.30 -1.97 26.75
C GLN A 238 -15.70 -2.30 25.31
N LEU A 239 -14.85 -1.97 24.34
CA LEU A 239 -15.09 -2.26 22.92
C LEU A 239 -14.94 -3.75 22.60
N ALA A 240 -14.05 -4.45 23.31
CA ALA A 240 -13.88 -5.91 23.20
C ALA A 240 -15.04 -6.71 23.83
N GLY A 241 -15.96 -6.04 24.54
CA GLY A 241 -17.11 -6.67 25.17
C GLY A 241 -16.80 -7.36 26.50
N GLU A 242 -15.66 -7.03 27.13
CA GLU A 242 -15.36 -7.50 28.47
C GLU A 242 -16.12 -6.68 29.52
N GLU A 243 -16.83 -7.37 30.43
CA GLU A 243 -17.43 -6.72 31.60
C GLU A 243 -16.32 -6.29 32.56
N ILE A 244 -15.99 -5.00 32.53
CA ILE A 244 -15.05 -4.41 33.49
C ILE A 244 -15.79 -4.24 34.82
N ALA A 245 -15.47 -5.07 35.80
CA ALA A 245 -15.76 -4.76 37.19
C ALA A 245 -14.83 -3.61 37.60
N LEU A 246 -15.29 -2.38 37.40
CA LEU A 246 -14.63 -1.21 37.98
C LEU A 246 -14.51 -1.45 39.49
N PRO A 247 -13.33 -1.26 40.10
CA PRO A 247 -13.25 -1.28 41.55
C PRO A 247 -14.22 -0.21 42.06
N GLU A 248 -15.19 -0.62 42.88
CA GLU A 248 -15.98 0.33 43.66
C GLU A 248 -14.97 1.15 44.44
N THR A 249 -14.80 2.41 44.03
CA THR A 249 -13.98 3.35 44.77
C THR A 249 -14.77 3.66 46.04
N ASP A 250 -14.38 3.02 47.14
CA ASP A 250 -14.83 3.43 48.46
C ASP A 250 -14.31 4.86 48.67
N PRO A 251 -15.18 5.88 48.79
CA PRO A 251 -14.75 7.28 48.87
C PRO A 251 -13.83 7.58 50.07
N GLU A 252 -13.72 6.66 51.02
CA GLU A 252 -12.90 6.81 52.23
C GLU A 252 -11.44 6.33 52.08
N GLU A 253 -11.06 5.68 50.97
CA GLU A 253 -9.68 5.16 50.78
C GLU A 253 -8.79 6.08 49.92
N VAL A 254 -9.06 7.39 49.89
CA VAL A 254 -8.09 8.36 49.37
C VAL A 254 -6.92 8.42 50.36
N LEU A 255 -5.80 7.84 49.94
CA LEU A 255 -4.48 7.89 50.58
C LEU A 255 -4.31 9.15 51.45
N HIS A 256 -4.21 8.94 52.76
CA HIS A 256 -3.63 9.91 53.66
C HIS A 256 -2.17 10.13 53.26
N VAL A 257 -1.90 11.17 52.46
CA VAL A 257 -0.53 11.62 52.16
C VAL A 257 -0.11 12.57 53.29
N PRO A 258 0.83 12.18 54.18
CA PRO A 258 1.29 13.08 55.23
C PRO A 258 2.12 14.20 54.58
N GLY A 259 1.60 15.43 54.57
CA GLY A 259 2.34 16.61 54.08
C GLY A 259 1.58 17.53 53.13
N ALA A 260 0.39 17.17 52.65
CA ALA A 260 -0.38 18.00 51.70
C ALA A 260 -1.02 19.27 52.30
N GLY A 261 -0.81 19.56 53.59
CA GLY A 261 -1.37 20.73 54.27
C GLY A 261 -0.66 22.06 53.98
N LYS A 262 0.56 22.05 53.43
CA LYS A 262 1.35 23.29 53.22
C LYS A 262 1.24 23.93 51.84
N MET A 263 0.67 23.24 50.84
CA MET A 263 0.50 23.80 49.49
C MET A 263 -0.84 24.51 49.26
N LYS A 264 -1.80 24.41 50.18
CA LYS A 264 -3.14 25.01 50.01
C LYS A 264 -3.23 26.48 50.42
N GLU A 265 -2.30 26.96 51.25
CA GLU A 265 -2.33 28.33 51.77
C GLU A 265 -1.61 29.32 50.83
N GLU A 266 -0.52 28.90 50.16
CA GLU A 266 0.23 29.74 49.21
C GLU A 266 -0.48 29.93 47.86
N LEU A 267 -1.40 29.03 47.48
CA LEU A 267 -2.14 29.10 46.22
C LEU A 267 -3.41 29.97 46.28
N LEU A 268 -3.89 30.34 47.47
CA LEU A 268 -5.11 31.16 47.63
C LEU A 268 -4.81 32.66 47.72
N ASP A 269 -3.63 33.06 48.21
CA ASP A 269 -3.22 34.48 48.26
C ASP A 269 -2.90 35.07 46.88
N GLY A 270 -2.55 34.24 45.89
CA GLY A 270 -2.20 34.70 44.54
C GLY A 270 -3.38 35.04 43.62
N PHE A 271 -4.62 34.74 44.01
CA PHE A 271 -5.80 34.89 43.16
C PHE A 271 -6.71 36.09 43.52
N GLU A 272 -6.45 36.81 44.62
CA GLU A 272 -7.22 38.02 44.96
C GLU A 272 -6.73 39.30 44.25
N ASP A 273 -5.51 39.32 43.68
CA ASP A 273 -4.90 40.52 43.07
C ASP A 273 -5.19 40.71 41.57
N MET A 274 -5.98 39.84 40.92
CA MET A 274 -6.28 39.93 39.47
C MET A 274 -7.73 40.25 39.12
N LYS A 275 -8.40 41.10 39.92
CA LYS A 275 -9.61 41.80 39.48
C LYS A 275 -9.35 43.30 39.47
N TYR A 276 -9.91 43.98 38.47
CA TYR A 276 -9.65 45.36 38.03
C TYR A 276 -8.40 45.44 37.13
N GLU A 277 -8.51 45.71 35.83
CA GLU A 277 -9.02 46.97 35.29
C GLU A 277 -9.92 46.78 34.05
N LYS A 278 -10.99 47.60 34.05
CA LYS A 278 -11.74 47.98 32.86
C LYS A 278 -10.89 48.96 32.04
N GLU A 279 -10.93 48.84 30.72
CA GLU A 279 -11.51 49.85 29.80
C GLU A 279 -11.71 49.24 28.41
#